data_AF-A0A2U0S4N2-F1
#
_entry.id   AF-A0A2U0S4N2-F1
#
_cell.length_a   1.000
_cell.length_b   1.000
_cell.length_c   1.000
_cell.angle_alpha   90.00
_cell.angle_beta   90.00
_cell.angle_gamma   90.00
#
_symmetry.space_group_name_H-M   'P 1'
#
loop_
_entity.id
_entity.type
_entity.pdbx_description
1 polymer ?
#
loop_
_entity_poly.entity_id
_entity_poly.type
_entity_poly.pdbx_seq_one_letter_code
_entity_poly.pdbx_strand_id
1 'polypeptide(L)'
;MNKPENIFVKELEVFRTESESAIQFFYSFLSIHAVAGDHKKVYRLLNTAPLFWNTTLGALQTSTFIALGRVFDQNSRHNVDRLIKIAQSNMGIFSKESLAGRKRRDSENADEWIDAYLRDVYVPNAEDFRRLRRHIAKRRKIYESNYRDIRHKIFAHKVISAKEEEHVLFGKTNIREMQKFLIFLRRLHEALWQLYHNGRKPTLQPARYSVKRIREQPWPKHGEQGLQERLTHEIEHFLLTVANKAQLGSLES
;
A
#
# COMPACT_ATOMS: atom_id res chain seq x y z
N MET A 1 14.31 14.11 25.06
CA MET A 1 14.75 13.35 23.85
C MET A 1 13.73 12.25 23.59
N ASN A 2 13.17 12.15 22.39
CA ASN A 2 12.23 11.05 22.08
C ASN A 2 12.98 9.71 22.08
N LYS A 3 12.46 8.71 22.80
CA LYS A 3 13.04 7.36 22.81
C LYS A 3 13.09 6.82 21.36
N PRO A 4 14.18 6.12 20.94
CA PRO A 4 14.29 5.56 19.59
C PRO A 4 13.09 4.72 19.14
N GLU A 5 12.48 4.01 20.09
CA GLU A 5 11.24 3.26 19.91
C GLU A 5 10.09 4.14 19.39
N ASN A 6 9.83 5.28 20.04
CA ASN A 6 8.75 6.20 19.63
C ASN A 6 9.00 6.80 18.24
N ILE A 7 10.26 7.07 17.90
CA ILE A 7 10.63 7.56 16.57
C ILE A 7 10.35 6.48 15.53
N PHE A 8 10.78 5.24 15.77
CA PHE A 8 10.54 4.14 14.85
C PHE A 8 9.05 3.88 14.62
N VAL A 9 8.25 3.79 15.69
CA VAL A 9 6.80 3.56 15.61
C VAL A 9 6.11 4.66 14.80
N LYS A 10 6.46 5.93 15.08
CA LYS A 10 5.91 7.07 14.33
C LYS A 10 6.25 7.00 12.84
N GLU A 11 7.51 6.74 12.49
CA GLU A 11 7.91 6.66 11.08
C GLU A 11 7.31 5.44 10.38
N LEU A 12 7.14 4.32 11.09
CA LEU A 12 6.48 3.13 10.57
C LEU A 12 5.00 3.43 10.24
N GLU A 13 4.32 4.18 11.11
CA GLU A 13 2.93 4.58 10.93
C GLU A 13 2.73 5.59 9.79
N VAL A 14 3.64 6.55 9.64
CA VAL A 14 3.64 7.46 8.48
C VAL A 14 3.85 6.68 7.19
N PHE A 15 4.80 5.74 7.18
CA PHE A 15 5.03 4.87 6.03
C PHE A 15 3.82 4.01 5.70
N ARG A 16 3.13 3.45 6.72
CA ARG A 16 1.87 2.71 6.54
C ARG A 16 0.83 3.56 5.84
N THR A 17 0.57 4.75 6.38
CA THR A 17 -0.49 5.65 5.90
C THR A 17 -0.27 6.04 4.44
N GLU A 18 0.95 6.45 4.07
CA GLU A 18 1.27 6.84 2.69
C GLU A 18 1.22 5.63 1.73
N SER A 19 1.73 4.47 2.15
CA SER A 19 1.70 3.25 1.33
C SER A 19 0.29 2.73 1.11
N GLU A 20 -0.53 2.71 2.16
CA GLU A 20 -1.93 2.27 2.10
C GLU A 20 -2.80 3.23 1.32
N SER A 21 -2.58 4.55 1.45
CA SER A 21 -3.25 5.56 0.63
C SER A 21 -2.99 5.32 -0.85
N ALA A 22 -1.74 5.11 -1.25
CA ALA A 22 -1.39 4.81 -2.64
C ALA A 22 -2.06 3.52 -3.14
N ILE A 23 -2.15 2.49 -2.31
CA ILE A 23 -2.89 1.24 -2.62
C ILE A 23 -4.37 1.54 -2.81
N GLN A 24 -4.99 2.26 -1.90
CA GLN A 24 -6.42 2.56 -1.95
C GLN A 24 -6.79 3.31 -3.21
N PHE A 25 -6.04 4.36 -3.54
CA PHE A 25 -6.32 5.15 -4.75
C PHE A 25 -6.14 4.32 -6.02
N PHE A 26 -5.03 3.58 -6.13
CA PHE A 26 -4.73 2.84 -7.35
C PHE A 26 -5.63 1.63 -7.56
N TYR A 27 -5.88 0.85 -6.51
CA TYR A 27 -6.77 -0.31 -6.63
C TYR A 27 -8.23 0.11 -6.80
N SER A 28 -8.65 1.26 -6.27
CA SER A 28 -9.97 1.81 -6.59
C SER A 28 -10.08 2.13 -8.07
N PHE A 29 -9.12 2.90 -8.60
CA PHE A 29 -9.05 3.26 -10.02
C PHE A 29 -9.11 2.02 -10.93
N LEU A 30 -8.26 1.02 -10.67
CA LEU A 30 -8.23 -0.19 -11.47
C LEU A 30 -9.49 -1.04 -11.34
N SER A 31 -10.07 -1.16 -10.14
CA SER A 31 -11.25 -2.00 -9.92
C SER A 31 -12.47 -1.40 -10.63
N ILE A 32 -12.65 -0.08 -10.59
CA ILE A 32 -13.72 0.60 -11.33
C ILE A 32 -13.59 0.33 -12.84
N HIS A 33 -12.39 0.53 -13.42
CA HIS A 33 -12.16 0.26 -14.83
C HIS A 33 -12.39 -1.21 -15.21
N ALA A 34 -11.89 -2.14 -14.38
CA ALA A 34 -12.01 -3.56 -14.66
C ALA A 34 -13.47 -4.04 -14.62
N VAL A 35 -14.24 -3.61 -13.61
CA VAL A 35 -15.64 -3.99 -13.47
C VAL A 35 -16.49 -3.36 -14.58
N ALA A 36 -16.24 -2.08 -14.92
CA ALA A 36 -16.95 -1.43 -16.02
C ALA A 36 -16.63 -2.06 -17.39
N GLY A 37 -15.38 -2.51 -17.59
CA GLY A 37 -14.95 -3.21 -18.80
C GLY A 37 -15.63 -4.56 -18.98
N ASP A 38 -15.84 -5.31 -17.89
CA ASP A 38 -16.44 -6.64 -17.94
C ASP A 38 -17.98 -6.62 -17.92
N HIS A 39 -18.59 -5.57 -17.35
CA HIS A 39 -20.03 -5.51 -17.15
C HIS A 39 -20.68 -4.30 -17.81
N LYS A 40 -21.34 -4.52 -18.96
CA LYS A 40 -22.06 -3.47 -19.73
C LYS A 40 -23.07 -2.67 -18.88
N LYS A 41 -23.73 -3.30 -17.91
CA LYS A 41 -24.67 -2.61 -17.00
C LYS A 41 -23.97 -1.60 -16.09
N VAL A 42 -22.78 -1.93 -15.59
CA VAL A 42 -21.96 -1.01 -14.80
C VAL A 42 -21.46 0.11 -15.69
N TYR A 43 -20.97 -0.22 -16.90
CA TYR A 43 -20.59 0.80 -17.88
C TYR A 43 -21.72 1.82 -18.15
N ARG A 44 -22.95 1.36 -18.38
CA ARG A 44 -24.11 2.25 -18.56
C ARG A 44 -24.41 3.08 -17.31
N LEU A 45 -24.39 2.47 -16.13
CA LEU A 45 -24.59 3.17 -14.87
C LEU A 45 -23.59 4.32 -14.70
N LEU A 46 -22.29 4.07 -14.92
CA LEU A 46 -21.27 5.11 -14.79
C LEU A 46 -21.49 6.25 -15.81
N ASN A 47 -21.98 5.95 -17.02
CA ASN A 47 -22.30 6.95 -18.04
C ASN A 47 -23.55 7.79 -17.74
N THR A 48 -24.29 7.52 -16.66
CA THR A 48 -25.35 8.44 -16.20
C THR A 48 -24.80 9.71 -15.57
N ALA A 49 -23.55 9.69 -15.09
CA ALA A 49 -22.87 10.84 -14.49
C ALA A 49 -21.39 10.91 -14.93
N PRO A 50 -21.10 11.06 -16.24
CA PRO A 50 -19.76 10.87 -16.79
C PRO A 50 -18.76 11.91 -16.27
N LEU A 51 -19.19 13.16 -16.05
CA LEU A 51 -18.34 14.21 -15.48
C LEU A 51 -17.85 13.82 -14.08
N PHE A 52 -18.77 13.39 -13.20
CA PHE A 52 -18.44 12.95 -11.84
C PHE A 52 -17.43 11.80 -11.82
N TRP A 53 -17.65 10.77 -12.63
CA TRP A 53 -16.77 9.61 -12.66
C TRP A 53 -15.41 9.90 -13.26
N ASN A 54 -15.34 10.70 -14.32
CA ASN A 54 -14.06 11.13 -14.89
C ASN A 54 -13.26 11.99 -13.91
N THR A 55 -13.91 12.91 -13.18
CA THR A 55 -13.28 13.69 -12.11
C THR A 55 -12.77 12.78 -11.00
N THR A 56 -13.58 11.82 -10.56
CA THR A 56 -13.19 10.87 -9.50
C THR A 56 -12.00 10.01 -9.93
N LEU A 57 -12.02 9.46 -11.15
CA LEU A 57 -10.92 8.65 -11.68
C LEU A 57 -9.63 9.47 -11.82
N GLY A 58 -9.72 10.71 -12.29
CA GLY A 58 -8.59 11.64 -12.35
C GLY A 58 -8.01 11.94 -10.96
N ALA A 59 -8.86 12.14 -9.96
CA ALA A 59 -8.44 12.35 -8.57
C ALA A 59 -7.75 11.11 -7.98
N LEU A 60 -8.30 9.90 -8.20
CA LEU A 60 -7.69 8.65 -7.75
C LEU A 60 -6.31 8.44 -8.40
N GLN A 61 -6.18 8.69 -9.69
CA GLN A 61 -4.89 8.58 -10.39
C GLN A 61 -3.88 9.59 -9.83
N THR A 62 -4.27 10.86 -9.70
CA THR A 62 -3.44 11.93 -9.15
C THR A 62 -2.95 11.58 -7.74
N SER A 63 -3.88 11.21 -6.85
CA SER A 63 -3.56 10.89 -5.46
C SER A 63 -2.66 9.66 -5.32
N THR A 64 -2.76 8.69 -6.25
CA THR A 64 -1.81 7.55 -6.31
C THR A 64 -0.37 8.04 -6.46
N PHE A 65 -0.10 8.91 -7.44
CA PHE A 65 1.26 9.39 -7.72
C PHE A 65 1.79 10.33 -6.64
N ILE A 66 0.92 11.13 -6.02
CA ILE A 66 1.30 11.99 -4.90
C ILE A 66 1.68 11.14 -3.68
N ALA A 67 0.83 10.19 -3.27
CA ALA A 67 1.11 9.31 -2.11
C ALA A 67 2.36 8.46 -2.34
N LEU A 68 2.50 7.84 -3.52
CA LEU A 68 3.71 7.08 -3.87
C LEU A 68 4.96 7.96 -3.84
N GLY A 69 4.86 9.20 -4.32
CA GLY A 69 5.99 10.12 -4.32
C GLY A 69 6.45 10.52 -2.93
N ARG A 70 5.53 10.69 -1.96
CA ARG A 70 5.87 10.97 -0.56
C ARG A 70 6.68 9.85 0.08
N VAL A 71 6.39 8.59 -0.25
CA VAL A 71 7.14 7.42 0.27
C VAL A 71 8.64 7.47 -0.11
N PHE A 72 8.96 7.93 -1.32
CA PHE A 72 10.33 7.96 -1.85
C PHE A 72 10.99 9.33 -1.85
N ASP A 73 10.31 10.36 -1.33
CA ASP A 73 10.80 11.72 -1.37
C ASP A 73 12.07 11.86 -0.51
N GLN A 74 13.23 11.94 -1.17
CA GLN A 74 14.52 12.05 -0.49
C GLN A 74 14.70 13.39 0.23
N ASN A 75 13.88 14.40 -0.11
CA ASN A 75 13.86 15.69 0.58
C ASN A 75 12.90 15.70 1.77
N SER A 76 12.04 14.67 1.89
CA SER A 76 11.12 14.52 3.02
C SER A 76 11.84 13.98 4.25
N ARG A 77 11.44 14.48 5.42
CA ARG A 77 11.84 13.91 6.70
C ARG A 77 11.23 12.52 6.93
N HIS A 78 10.16 12.19 6.23
CA HIS A 78 9.43 10.92 6.30
C HIS A 78 9.54 10.21 4.96
N ASN A 79 10.47 9.27 4.86
CA ASN A 79 10.66 8.44 3.67
C ASN A 79 11.14 7.04 4.07
N VAL A 80 10.97 6.08 3.16
CA VAL A 80 11.24 4.66 3.42
C VAL A 80 12.71 4.37 3.73
N ASP A 81 13.65 5.09 3.11
CA ASP A 81 15.08 4.92 3.36
C ASP A 81 15.44 5.33 4.79
N ARG A 82 14.85 6.43 5.28
CA ARG A 82 15.04 6.91 6.65
C ARG A 82 14.44 5.96 7.68
N LEU A 83 13.24 5.41 7.43
CA LEU A 83 12.61 4.41 8.30
C LEU A 83 13.55 3.22 8.53
N ILE A 84 14.12 2.66 7.45
CA ILE A 84 15.05 1.54 7.58
C ILE A 84 16.37 1.95 8.23
N LYS A 85 16.85 3.17 7.99
CA LYS A 85 18.03 3.69 8.69
C LYS A 85 17.78 3.75 10.20
N ILE A 86 16.62 4.25 10.64
CA ILE A 86 16.25 4.32 12.06
C ILE A 86 16.20 2.92 12.66
N ALA A 87 15.54 1.96 12.00
CA ALA A 87 15.48 0.59 12.46
C ALA A 87 16.87 -0.04 12.63
N GLN A 88 17.75 0.11 11.63
CA GLN A 88 19.10 -0.46 11.69
C GLN A 88 20.02 0.25 12.70
N SER A 89 19.88 1.56 12.89
CA SER A 89 20.70 2.30 13.86
C SER A 89 20.28 2.03 15.30
N ASN A 90 19.07 1.51 15.53
CA ASN A 90 18.50 1.31 16.85
C ASN A 90 18.05 -0.14 17.05
N MET A 91 18.88 -1.12 16.67
CA MET A 91 18.50 -2.54 16.71
C MET A 91 18.05 -3.05 18.09
N GLY A 92 18.49 -2.39 19.18
CA GLY A 92 18.06 -2.71 20.54
C GLY A 92 16.54 -2.66 20.74
N ILE A 93 15.79 -1.87 19.96
CA ILE A 93 14.31 -1.85 20.04
C ILE A 93 13.67 -3.20 19.65
N PHE A 94 14.41 -4.05 18.95
CA PHE A 94 13.98 -5.40 18.52
C PHE A 94 14.55 -6.51 19.41
N SER A 95 15.19 -6.18 20.53
CA SER A 95 15.69 -7.18 21.48
C SER A 95 14.54 -7.91 22.19
N LYS A 96 14.83 -9.08 22.76
CA LYS A 96 13.85 -9.85 23.54
C LYS A 96 13.36 -9.04 24.74
N GLU A 97 14.24 -8.29 25.39
CA GLU A 97 13.94 -7.45 26.56
C GLU A 97 13.00 -6.31 26.17
N SER A 98 13.28 -5.63 25.06
CA SER A 98 12.40 -4.57 24.54
C SER A 98 11.02 -5.12 24.17
N LEU A 99 10.96 -6.29 23.51
CA LEU A 99 9.69 -6.93 23.19
C LEU A 99 8.92 -7.36 24.44
N ALA A 100 9.60 -7.94 25.43
CA ALA A 100 9.01 -8.31 26.72
C ALA A 100 8.41 -7.09 27.43
N GLY A 101 9.15 -5.98 27.47
CA GLY A 101 8.68 -4.73 28.06
C GLY A 101 7.43 -4.18 27.35
N ARG A 102 7.32 -4.35 26.03
CA ARG A 102 6.09 -4.00 25.29
C ARG A 102 4.93 -4.93 25.64
N LYS A 103 5.14 -6.24 25.61
CA LYS A 103 4.08 -7.23 25.91
C LYS A 103 3.53 -7.08 27.33
N ARG A 104 4.39 -6.83 28.32
CA ARG A 104 3.96 -6.54 29.71
C ARG A 104 3.14 -5.26 29.84
N ARG A 105 3.46 -4.23 29.07
CA ARG A 105 2.68 -2.99 29.04
C ARG A 105 1.32 -3.18 28.36
N ASP A 106 1.26 -4.05 27.34
CA ASP A 106 0.08 -4.25 26.50
C ASP A 106 -0.84 -5.40 27.01
N SER A 107 -0.45 -6.13 28.07
CA SER A 107 -1.20 -7.28 28.59
C SER A 107 -0.96 -7.47 30.09
N GLU A 108 -2.04 -7.46 30.87
CA GLU A 108 -1.98 -7.57 32.35
C GLU A 108 -1.42 -8.93 32.83
N ASN A 109 -1.70 -10.01 32.11
CA ASN A 109 -1.24 -11.36 32.46
C ASN A 109 0.04 -11.79 31.73
N ALA A 110 0.82 -10.83 31.19
CA ALA A 110 1.99 -11.15 30.36
C ALA A 110 2.98 -12.08 31.06
N ASP A 111 3.19 -11.92 32.37
CA ASP A 111 4.17 -12.72 33.12
C ASP A 111 3.83 -14.22 33.16
N GLU A 112 2.60 -14.62 32.88
CA GLU A 112 2.19 -16.03 32.80
C GLU A 112 2.72 -16.75 31.55
N TRP A 113 2.92 -16.01 30.45
CA TRP A 113 3.20 -16.60 29.13
C TRP A 113 4.43 -16.02 28.43
N ILE A 114 4.99 -14.90 28.91
CA ILE A 114 6.04 -14.16 28.20
C ILE A 114 7.30 -14.98 28.00
N ASP A 115 7.73 -15.77 28.99
CA ASP A 115 8.93 -16.60 28.87
C ASP A 115 8.77 -17.66 27.78
N ALA A 116 7.59 -18.28 27.70
CA ALA A 116 7.26 -19.23 26.64
C ALA A 116 7.26 -18.56 25.26
N TYR A 117 6.67 -17.36 25.17
CA TYR A 117 6.61 -16.58 23.93
C TYR A 117 8.00 -16.15 23.43
N LEU A 118 8.89 -15.72 24.32
CA LEU A 118 10.23 -15.24 23.97
C LEU A 118 11.20 -16.35 23.51
N ARG A 119 10.87 -17.64 23.70
CA ARG A 119 11.72 -18.75 23.24
C ARG A 119 11.93 -18.70 21.73
N ASP A 120 10.85 -18.49 20.97
CA ASP A 120 10.84 -18.57 19.51
C ASP A 120 10.98 -17.20 18.82
N VAL A 121 11.20 -16.13 19.59
CA VAL A 121 11.36 -14.78 19.07
C VAL A 121 12.68 -14.64 18.31
N TYR A 122 12.57 -14.07 17.11
CA TYR A 122 13.67 -13.69 16.26
C TYR A 122 14.20 -12.30 16.63
N VAL A 123 15.50 -12.21 16.89
CA VAL A 123 16.22 -10.95 17.04
C VAL A 123 16.95 -10.64 15.71
N PRO A 124 16.68 -9.48 15.07
CA PRO A 124 17.25 -9.16 13.77
C PRO A 124 18.73 -8.82 13.87
N ASN A 125 19.45 -9.04 12.77
CA ASN A 125 20.85 -8.64 12.63
C ASN A 125 21.04 -7.60 11.51
N ALA A 126 22.26 -7.09 11.35
CA ALA A 126 22.58 -6.09 10.34
C ALA A 126 22.37 -6.57 8.89
N GLU A 127 22.44 -7.87 8.60
CA GLU A 127 22.19 -8.39 7.26
C GLU A 127 20.70 -8.37 6.90
N ASP A 128 19.80 -8.60 7.88
CA ASP A 128 18.36 -8.49 7.65
C ASP A 128 17.98 -7.10 7.10
N PHE A 129 18.49 -6.04 7.73
CA PHE A 129 18.25 -4.67 7.30
C PHE A 129 18.97 -4.33 5.98
N ARG A 130 20.19 -4.84 5.75
CA ARG A 130 20.88 -4.70 4.46
C ARG A 130 20.07 -5.31 3.32
N ARG A 131 19.48 -6.49 3.52
CA ARG A 131 18.59 -7.12 2.54
C ARG A 131 17.35 -6.27 2.26
N LEU A 132 16.71 -5.71 3.28
CA LEU A 132 15.56 -4.81 3.09
C LEU A 132 15.95 -3.56 2.30
N ARG A 133 17.09 -2.93 2.61
CA ARG A 133 17.63 -1.78 1.85
C ARG A 133 17.86 -2.11 0.38
N ARG A 134 18.43 -3.27 0.06
CA ARG A 134 18.61 -3.72 -1.33
C ARG A 134 17.28 -3.79 -2.07
N HIS A 135 16.23 -4.29 -1.41
CA HIS A 135 14.91 -4.33 -2.01
C HIS A 135 14.32 -2.93 -2.22
N ILE A 136 14.49 -2.01 -1.27
CA ILE A 136 14.03 -0.62 -1.38
C ILE A 136 14.77 0.10 -2.49
N ALA A 137 16.10 0.01 -2.54
CA ALA A 137 16.91 0.66 -3.57
C ALA A 137 16.49 0.26 -4.98
N LYS A 138 16.15 -1.02 -5.19
CA LYS A 138 15.60 -1.51 -6.47
C LYS A 138 14.28 -0.81 -6.82
N ARG A 139 13.37 -0.61 -5.86
CA ARG A 139 12.07 0.03 -6.09
C ARG A 139 12.21 1.53 -6.26
N ARG A 140 13.10 2.17 -5.49
CA ARG A 140 13.44 3.58 -5.66
C ARG A 140 13.95 3.87 -7.07
N LYS A 141 14.84 3.02 -7.61
CA LYS A 141 15.31 3.16 -9.00
C LYS A 141 14.16 3.13 -10.01
N ILE A 142 13.21 2.20 -9.84
CA ILE A 142 12.00 2.12 -10.67
C ILE A 142 11.14 3.39 -10.51
N TYR A 143 10.95 3.87 -9.29
CA TYR A 143 10.23 5.11 -9.01
C TYR A 143 10.88 6.31 -9.72
N GLU A 144 12.18 6.48 -9.55
CA GLU A 144 12.94 7.58 -10.15
C GLU A 144 12.91 7.54 -11.68
N SER A 145 13.00 6.36 -12.30
CA SER A 145 13.03 6.23 -13.76
C SER A 145 11.67 6.35 -14.43
N ASN A 146 10.62 5.81 -13.79
CA ASN A 146 9.32 5.61 -14.46
C ASN A 146 8.21 6.51 -13.90
N TYR A 147 8.29 6.92 -12.63
CA TYR A 147 7.13 7.50 -11.93
C TYR A 147 7.38 8.91 -11.36
N ARG A 148 8.62 9.27 -11.05
CA ARG A 148 8.97 10.58 -10.47
C ARG A 148 8.54 11.75 -11.37
N ASP A 149 8.84 11.65 -12.66
CA ASP A 149 8.50 12.70 -13.63
C ASP A 149 7.00 12.84 -13.83
N ILE A 150 6.23 11.76 -13.75
CA ILE A 150 4.76 11.82 -13.80
C ILE A 150 4.22 12.63 -12.63
N ARG A 151 4.68 12.35 -11.40
CA ARG A 151 4.32 13.19 -10.24
C ARG A 151 4.75 14.64 -10.47
N HIS A 152 6.02 14.87 -10.77
CA HIS A 152 6.59 16.22 -10.81
C HIS A 152 5.95 17.06 -11.91
N LYS A 153 5.97 16.56 -13.15
CA LYS A 153 5.66 17.32 -14.35
C LYS A 153 4.16 17.38 -14.66
N ILE A 154 3.38 16.38 -14.25
CA ILE A 154 1.94 16.32 -14.55
C ILE A 154 1.12 16.74 -13.34
N PHE A 155 1.32 16.08 -12.20
CA PHE A 155 0.38 16.21 -11.06
C PHE A 155 0.74 17.27 -10.02
N ALA A 156 2.02 17.45 -9.70
CA ALA A 156 2.45 18.32 -8.60
C ALA A 156 2.68 19.77 -9.06
N HIS A 157 3.28 19.96 -10.24
CA HIS A 157 3.65 21.30 -10.74
C HIS A 157 3.05 21.64 -12.10
N LYS A 158 2.33 20.69 -12.75
CA LYS A 158 1.70 20.83 -14.08
C LYS A 158 2.58 21.61 -15.08
N VAL A 159 3.82 21.15 -15.21
CA VAL A 159 4.85 21.74 -16.08
C VAL A 159 4.60 21.40 -17.55
N ILE A 160 3.98 20.25 -17.81
CA ILE A 160 3.62 19.80 -19.15
C ILE A 160 2.18 20.22 -19.47
N SER A 161 1.99 20.80 -20.65
CA SER A 161 0.68 21.14 -21.21
C SER A 161 0.36 20.37 -22.50
N ALA A 162 1.36 19.79 -23.16
CA ALA A 162 1.21 19.02 -24.40
C ALA A 162 0.87 17.55 -24.13
N LYS A 163 -0.16 17.06 -24.80
CA LYS A 163 -0.68 15.69 -24.61
C LYS A 163 0.34 14.62 -25.03
N GLU A 164 1.15 14.90 -26.04
CA GLU A 164 2.21 14.03 -26.55
C GLU A 164 3.28 13.78 -25.47
N GLU A 165 3.65 14.80 -24.71
CA GLU A 165 4.63 14.70 -23.63
C GLU A 165 4.08 13.89 -22.45
N GLU A 166 2.79 14.02 -22.12
CA GLU A 166 2.12 13.17 -21.13
C GLU A 166 2.14 11.70 -21.58
N HIS A 167 1.81 11.42 -22.85
CA HIS A 167 1.84 10.06 -23.40
C HIS A 167 3.22 9.43 -23.31
N VAL A 168 4.30 10.19 -23.58
CA VAL A 168 5.68 9.70 -23.45
C VAL A 168 6.00 9.31 -22.00
N LEU A 169 5.55 10.10 -21.02
CA LEU A 169 5.78 9.78 -19.61
C LEU A 169 5.01 8.54 -19.17
N PHE A 170 3.72 8.46 -19.48
CA PHE A 170 2.89 7.29 -19.14
C PHE A 170 3.34 6.03 -19.89
N GLY A 171 3.90 6.16 -21.10
CA GLY A 171 4.44 5.03 -21.88
C GLY A 171 5.59 4.27 -21.21
N LYS A 172 6.25 4.88 -20.21
CA LYS A 172 7.29 4.20 -19.40
C LYS A 172 6.71 3.34 -18.28
N THR A 173 5.41 3.43 -18.03
CA THR A 173 4.74 2.77 -16.91
C THR A 173 3.97 1.55 -17.36
N ASN A 174 3.72 0.63 -16.43
CA ASN A 174 2.78 -0.45 -16.67
C ASN A 174 2.04 -0.81 -15.37
N ILE A 175 0.75 -1.11 -15.53
CA ILE A 175 -0.16 -1.46 -14.43
C ILE A 175 0.41 -2.60 -13.57
N ARG A 176 0.94 -3.67 -14.19
CA ARG A 176 1.47 -4.82 -13.47
C ARG A 176 2.68 -4.44 -12.59
N GLU A 177 3.52 -3.53 -13.04
CA GLU A 177 4.66 -3.03 -12.26
C GLU A 177 4.16 -2.22 -11.07
N MET A 178 3.26 -1.25 -11.29
CA MET A 178 2.68 -0.44 -10.21
C MET A 178 1.98 -1.31 -9.16
N GLN A 179 1.19 -2.31 -9.57
CA GLN A 179 0.56 -3.24 -8.63
C GLN A 179 1.59 -3.99 -7.77
N LYS A 180 2.64 -4.55 -8.38
CA LYS A 180 3.73 -5.23 -7.64
C LYS A 180 4.47 -4.26 -6.73
N PHE A 181 4.65 -3.01 -7.18
CA PHE A 181 5.31 -1.96 -6.43
C PHE A 181 4.54 -1.68 -5.13
N LEU A 182 3.25 -1.34 -5.24
CA LEU A 182 2.44 -0.99 -4.09
C LEU A 182 2.31 -2.15 -3.10
N ILE A 183 2.18 -3.38 -3.61
CA ILE A 183 2.17 -4.57 -2.74
C ILE A 183 3.50 -4.79 -2.04
N PHE A 184 4.63 -4.51 -2.69
CA PHE A 184 5.92 -4.53 -2.00
C PHE A 184 5.96 -3.55 -0.81
N LEU A 185 5.45 -2.32 -0.96
CA LEU A 185 5.44 -1.34 0.14
C LEU A 185 4.64 -1.85 1.35
N ARG A 186 3.45 -2.39 1.09
CA ARG A 186 2.63 -3.00 2.16
C ARG A 186 3.31 -4.20 2.80
N ARG A 187 3.95 -5.07 2.03
CA ARG A 187 4.71 -6.21 2.57
C ARG A 187 5.92 -5.76 3.39
N LEU A 188 6.56 -4.67 3.01
CA LEU A 188 7.64 -4.08 3.78
C LEU A 188 7.13 -3.55 5.13
N HIS A 189 6.01 -2.83 5.13
CA HIS A 189 5.36 -2.39 6.38
C HIS A 189 5.05 -3.59 7.28
N GLU A 190 4.37 -4.60 6.73
CA GLU A 190 4.01 -5.81 7.47
C GLU A 190 5.24 -6.50 8.07
N ALA A 191 6.32 -6.65 7.31
CA ALA A 191 7.54 -7.28 7.79
C ALA A 191 8.18 -6.51 8.97
N LEU A 192 8.17 -5.17 8.91
CA LEU A 192 8.69 -4.33 10.00
C LEU A 192 7.76 -4.34 11.22
N TRP A 193 6.45 -4.29 10.99
CA TRP A 193 5.44 -4.36 12.04
C TRP A 193 5.50 -5.70 12.79
N GLN A 194 5.56 -6.82 12.05
CA GLN A 194 5.68 -8.17 12.63
C GLN A 194 7.01 -8.37 13.38
N LEU A 195 8.10 -7.81 12.86
CA LEU A 195 9.39 -7.82 13.56
C LEU A 195 9.29 -7.07 14.89
N TYR A 196 8.69 -5.88 14.87
CA TYR A 196 8.60 -5.02 16.04
C TYR A 196 7.61 -5.55 17.10
N HIS A 197 6.40 -5.90 16.69
CA HIS A 197 5.33 -6.30 17.62
C HIS A 197 5.37 -7.78 18.01
N ASN A 198 5.89 -8.64 17.13
CA ASN A 198 5.80 -10.09 17.30
C ASN A 198 7.16 -10.81 17.24
N GLY A 199 8.27 -10.09 17.07
CA GLY A 199 9.59 -10.70 17.01
C GLY A 199 9.72 -11.69 15.84
N ARG A 200 9.00 -11.49 14.74
CA ARG A 200 9.08 -12.39 13.57
C ARG A 200 10.16 -11.92 12.60
N LYS A 201 10.85 -12.88 11.97
CA LYS A 201 11.86 -12.57 10.95
C LYS A 201 11.28 -11.70 9.82
N PRO A 202 11.93 -10.59 9.42
CA PRO A 202 11.38 -9.64 8.45
C PRO A 202 11.47 -10.19 7.03
N THR A 203 10.55 -11.08 6.69
CA THR A 203 10.48 -11.73 5.38
C THR A 203 9.40 -11.09 4.50
N LEU A 204 9.77 -10.74 3.27
CA LEU A 204 8.84 -10.18 2.28
C LEU A 204 8.08 -11.32 1.58
N GLN A 205 7.01 -11.77 2.22
CA GLN A 205 6.17 -12.85 1.68
C GLN A 205 5.46 -12.40 0.38
N PRO A 206 5.31 -13.30 -0.61
CA PRO A 206 4.48 -13.03 -1.77
C PRO A 206 3.05 -12.67 -1.36
N ALA A 207 2.43 -11.76 -2.10
CA ALA A 207 1.02 -11.42 -1.92
C ALA A 207 0.36 -11.21 -3.29
N ARG A 208 -0.95 -11.45 -3.33
CA ARG A 208 -1.75 -11.21 -4.55
C ARG A 208 -1.76 -9.72 -4.85
N TYR A 209 -1.52 -9.41 -6.12
CA TYR A 209 -1.40 -8.03 -6.59
C TYR A 209 -2.25 -7.72 -7.82
N SER A 210 -2.65 -8.73 -8.61
CA SER A 210 -3.37 -8.47 -9.87
C SER A 210 -4.86 -8.32 -9.60
N VAL A 211 -5.46 -7.17 -9.94
CA VAL A 211 -6.90 -6.92 -9.80
C VAL A 211 -7.70 -8.00 -10.52
N LYS A 212 -7.29 -8.36 -11.74
CA LYS A 212 -7.88 -9.48 -12.50
C LYS A 212 -7.93 -10.76 -11.67
N ARG A 213 -6.78 -11.22 -11.17
CA ARG A 213 -6.71 -12.47 -10.38
C ARG A 213 -7.44 -12.39 -9.04
N ILE A 214 -7.49 -11.20 -8.44
CA ILE A 214 -8.20 -10.99 -7.18
C ILE A 214 -9.71 -11.16 -7.42
N ARG A 215 -10.26 -10.56 -8.47
CA ARG A 215 -11.68 -10.66 -8.83
C ARG A 215 -12.13 -12.07 -9.23
N GLU A 216 -11.23 -12.85 -9.84
CA GLU A 216 -11.49 -14.26 -10.21
C GLU A 216 -11.55 -15.20 -8.99
N GLN A 217 -11.13 -14.75 -7.81
CA GLN A 217 -11.06 -15.56 -6.59
C GLN A 217 -12.26 -15.27 -5.68
N PRO A 218 -12.69 -16.25 -4.86
CA PRO A 218 -13.72 -16.02 -3.86
C PRO A 218 -13.26 -14.97 -2.85
N TRP A 219 -14.22 -14.26 -2.27
CA TRP A 219 -13.97 -13.30 -1.20
C TRP A 219 -13.20 -14.00 -0.07
N PRO A 220 -11.99 -13.55 0.28
CA PRO A 220 -11.21 -14.22 1.33
C PRO A 220 -11.96 -14.25 2.66
N LYS A 221 -11.85 -15.37 3.41
CA LYS A 221 -12.42 -15.50 4.75
C LYS A 221 -11.82 -14.42 5.68
N HIS A 222 -12.60 -13.98 6.68
CA HIS A 222 -12.23 -12.88 7.58
C HIS A 222 -10.85 -13.11 8.23
N GLY A 223 -10.04 -12.05 8.35
CA GLY A 223 -8.75 -12.07 9.06
C GLY A 223 -7.48 -12.21 8.20
N GLU A 224 -7.58 -12.68 6.96
CA GLU A 224 -6.41 -12.89 6.07
C GLU A 224 -6.27 -11.85 4.94
N GLN A 225 -7.14 -10.85 4.92
CA GLN A 225 -7.32 -10.04 3.70
C GLN A 225 -6.21 -9.02 3.48
N GLY A 226 -5.79 -8.94 2.22
CA GLY A 226 -5.07 -7.77 1.77
C GLY A 226 -5.96 -6.54 1.68
N LEU A 227 -5.51 -5.36 2.12
CA LEU A 227 -6.21 -4.08 1.89
C LEU A 227 -6.68 -3.95 0.44
N GLN A 228 -5.79 -4.29 -0.50
CA GLN A 228 -6.08 -4.28 -1.93
C GLN A 228 -7.15 -5.29 -2.35
N GLU A 229 -7.20 -6.47 -1.71
CA GLU A 229 -8.16 -7.53 -2.05
C GLU A 229 -9.54 -7.16 -1.55
N ARG A 230 -9.60 -6.73 -0.28
CA ARG A 230 -10.82 -6.21 0.34
C ARG A 230 -11.42 -5.09 -0.50
N LEU A 231 -10.63 -4.08 -0.84
CA LEU A 231 -11.08 -2.93 -1.62
C LEU A 231 -11.58 -3.32 -3.01
N THR A 232 -10.87 -4.20 -3.72
CA THR A 232 -11.31 -4.67 -5.04
C THR A 232 -12.66 -5.38 -4.97
N HIS A 233 -12.85 -6.28 -3.99
CA HIS A 233 -14.13 -6.98 -3.82
C HIS A 233 -15.26 -6.03 -3.37
N GLU A 234 -14.99 -5.10 -2.44
CA GLU A 234 -15.98 -4.12 -1.99
C GLU A 234 -16.47 -3.25 -3.16
N ILE A 235 -15.57 -2.76 -4.02
CA ILE A 235 -15.93 -1.95 -5.18
C ILE A 235 -16.72 -2.76 -6.21
N GLU A 236 -16.26 -3.98 -6.53
CA GLU A 236 -16.97 -4.84 -7.47
C GLU A 236 -18.38 -5.17 -6.98
N HIS A 237 -18.51 -5.59 -5.73
CA HIS A 237 -19.78 -5.88 -5.11
C HIS A 237 -20.72 -4.66 -5.11
N PHE A 238 -20.20 -3.49 -4.73
CA PHE A 238 -20.96 -2.24 -4.73
C PHE A 238 -21.48 -1.88 -6.13
N LEU A 239 -20.59 -1.81 -7.12
CA LEU A 239 -20.96 -1.41 -8.48
C LEU A 239 -21.96 -2.38 -9.12
N LEU A 240 -21.78 -3.69 -8.93
CA LEU A 240 -22.72 -4.69 -9.42
C LEU A 240 -24.10 -4.57 -8.75
N THR A 241 -24.12 -4.35 -7.43
CA THR A 241 -25.37 -4.20 -6.67
C THR A 241 -26.14 -2.97 -7.13
N VAL A 242 -25.47 -1.82 -7.26
CA VAL A 242 -26.12 -0.58 -7.70
C VAL A 242 -26.60 -0.69 -9.15
N ALA A 243 -25.80 -1.27 -10.04
CA ALA A 243 -26.21 -1.45 -11.44
C ALA A 243 -27.42 -2.37 -11.60
N ASN A 244 -27.52 -3.43 -10.78
CA ASN A 244 -28.68 -4.32 -10.78
C ASN A 244 -29.95 -3.59 -10.33
N LYS A 245 -29.86 -2.80 -9.25
CA LYS A 245 -31.01 -2.02 -8.74
C LYS A 245 -31.47 -0.96 -9.74
N ALA A 246 -30.55 -0.28 -10.39
CA ALA A 246 -30.87 0.72 -11.42
C ALA A 246 -31.62 0.10 -12.61
N GLN A 247 -31.31 -1.14 -13.00
CA GLN A 247 -32.04 -1.84 -14.06
C GLN A 247 -33.46 -2.24 -13.65
N LEU A 248 -33.66 -2.69 -12.42
CA LEU A 248 -34.99 -3.05 -11.91
C LEU A 248 -35.91 -1.82 -11.85
N GLY A 249 -35.41 -0.68 -11.35
CA GLY A 249 -36.19 0.56 -11.30
C GLY A 249 -36.54 1.13 -12.68
N SER A 250 -35.79 0.80 -13.74
CA SER A 250 -36.11 1.19 -15.13
C SER A 250 -37.11 0.28 -15.84
N LEU A 251 -37.46 -0.87 -15.25
CA LEU A 251 -38.46 -1.81 -15.79
C LEU A 251 -39.85 -1.58 -15.17
N GLU A 252 -39.92 -0.82 -14.07
CA GLU A 252 -41.18 -0.47 -13.38
C GLU A 252 -41.69 0.94 -13.75
N SER A 253 -40.96 1.67 -14.60
CA SER A 253 -41.28 3.01 -15.13
C SER A 253 -41.64 2.96 -16.61
#